data_AF-A0AAW2Y184-F1
#
_entry.id   AF-A0AAW2Y184-F1
#
_cell.length_a   1.000
_cell.length_b   1.000
_cell.length_c   1.000
_cell.angle_alpha   90.00
_cell.angle_beta   90.00
_cell.angle_gamma   90.00
#
_symmetry.space_group_name_H-M   'P 1'
#
loop_
_entity.id
_entity.type
_entity.pdbx_description
1 polymer ?
#
loop_
_entity_poly.entity_id
_entity_poly.type
_entity_poly.pdbx_seq_one_letter_code
_entity_poly.pdbx_strand_id
1 'polypeptide(L)'
;MSPKNSKWLQDNLTVDRVNKYLTSAEENLSFRTAYRLSTIADMDAKIKAMIKLIEVDGDSLGEMYYEKRPELMNLLEQVYRGHRALAERYDHATAAIRYAHRTMAEAFPNQVLLMFADDSRVSDVSGTDPETPEMPIPEGDSEEILLLKEAVAELETEKEAGRVQYRQSLDKLSQLEAEISKTREDFRVVSDRASKAENEAVVLNEMLTRLEAEKESMLQDYQHRIANLQAVIATAQENAQKLNERANSAETDAQSLRAELDKLAVEKDAAFNQNMELLEIISNLENKLQLTDARGFKGRAEKEESEVEILSQTIS
;
A
#
# COMPACT_ATOMS: atom_id res chain seq x y z
N MET A 1 51.35 46.37 6.70
CA MET A 1 50.94 45.02 6.25
C MET A 1 52.19 44.16 6.11
N SER A 2 52.18 42.93 6.63
CA SER A 2 53.37 42.07 6.69
C SER A 2 53.81 41.59 5.29
N PRO A 3 55.11 41.65 4.92
CA PRO A 3 55.61 41.23 3.61
C PRO A 3 55.29 39.77 3.24
N LYS A 4 55.07 38.92 4.26
CA LYS A 4 54.76 37.49 4.07
C LYS A 4 53.41 37.25 3.41
N ASN A 5 52.41 38.12 3.62
CA ASN A 5 51.10 38.00 2.97
C ASN A 5 51.16 38.34 1.48
N SER A 6 52.05 39.25 1.07
CA SER A 6 52.15 39.67 -0.34
C SER A 6 52.72 38.57 -1.23
N LYS A 7 53.73 37.83 -0.75
CA LYS A 7 54.31 36.69 -1.49
C LYS A 7 53.36 35.49 -1.56
N TRP A 8 52.67 35.16 -0.45
CA TRP A 8 51.67 34.10 -0.47
C TRP A 8 50.51 34.40 -1.43
N LEU A 9 50.03 35.66 -1.45
CA LEU A 9 49.00 36.09 -2.38
C LEU A 9 49.50 36.01 -3.83
N GLN A 10 50.71 36.49 -4.14
CA GLN A 10 51.26 36.37 -5.50
C GLN A 10 51.45 34.90 -5.93
N ASP A 11 51.90 34.02 -5.03
CA ASP A 11 52.15 32.61 -5.33
C ASP A 11 50.86 31.75 -5.40
N ASN A 12 49.76 32.17 -4.74
CA ASN A 12 48.48 31.43 -4.72
C ASN A 12 47.37 32.01 -5.63
N LEU A 13 47.45 33.27 -6.05
CA LEU A 13 46.48 33.91 -6.97
C LEU A 13 46.90 33.85 -8.45
N THR A 14 47.94 33.10 -8.80
CA THR A 14 48.25 32.88 -10.22
C THR A 14 47.06 32.20 -10.90
N VAL A 15 46.66 32.74 -12.06
CA VAL A 15 45.48 32.29 -12.82
C VAL A 15 45.50 30.78 -13.04
N ASP A 16 46.67 30.19 -13.29
CA ASP A 16 46.84 28.74 -13.45
C ASP A 16 46.54 27.92 -12.19
N ARG A 17 46.92 28.41 -11.00
CA ARG A 17 46.61 27.71 -9.74
C ARG A 17 45.13 27.83 -9.42
N VAL A 18 44.56 29.02 -9.55
CA VAL A 18 43.13 29.27 -9.32
C VAL A 18 42.28 28.44 -10.28
N ASN A 19 42.65 28.39 -11.56
CA ASN A 19 42.00 27.53 -12.55
C ASN A 19 42.13 26.05 -12.19
N LYS A 20 43.31 25.58 -11.75
CA LYS A 20 43.48 24.19 -11.30
C LYS A 20 42.58 23.83 -10.12
N TYR A 21 42.42 24.73 -9.14
CA TYR A 21 41.49 24.53 -8.03
C TYR A 21 40.03 24.58 -8.47
N LEU A 22 39.67 25.48 -9.39
CA LEU A 22 38.33 25.57 -9.98
C LEU A 22 37.97 24.29 -10.75
N THR A 23 38.84 23.82 -11.64
CA THR A 23 38.61 22.58 -12.40
C THR A 23 38.48 21.38 -11.46
N SER A 24 39.33 21.29 -10.42
CA SER A 24 39.23 20.20 -9.44
C SER A 24 37.99 20.30 -8.55
N ALA A 25 37.49 21.52 -8.29
CA ALA A 25 36.23 21.75 -7.58
C ALA A 25 35.01 21.43 -8.45
N GLU A 26 35.05 21.77 -9.74
CA GLU A 26 34.02 21.43 -10.74
C GLU A 26 33.94 19.92 -10.97
N GLU A 27 35.08 19.23 -11.07
CA GLU A 27 35.14 17.77 -11.14
C GLU A 27 34.58 17.11 -9.87
N ASN A 28 34.92 17.62 -8.68
CA ASN A 28 34.36 17.15 -7.42
C ASN A 28 32.86 17.41 -7.31
N LEU A 29 32.40 18.56 -7.79
CA LEU A 29 30.97 18.89 -7.83
C LEU A 29 30.25 17.92 -8.76
N SER A 30 30.76 17.75 -9.99
CA SER A 30 30.27 16.81 -11.01
C SER A 30 30.20 15.37 -10.50
N PHE A 31 31.26 14.88 -9.84
CA PHE A 31 31.29 13.55 -9.24
C PHE A 31 30.24 13.39 -8.13
N ARG A 32 30.06 14.41 -7.29
CA ARG A 32 29.03 14.42 -6.25
C ARG A 32 27.62 14.45 -6.83
N THR A 33 27.36 15.23 -7.87
CA THR A 33 26.06 15.24 -8.56
C THR A 33 25.79 13.92 -9.26
N ALA A 34 26.77 13.34 -9.94
CA ALA A 34 26.66 12.04 -10.60
C ALA A 34 26.38 10.91 -9.59
N TYR A 35 27.10 10.88 -8.46
CA TYR A 35 26.85 9.91 -7.38
C TYR A 35 25.45 10.06 -6.77
N ARG A 36 25.00 11.30 -6.54
CA ARG A 36 23.65 11.59 -6.04
C ARG A 36 22.57 11.10 -7.01
N LEU A 37 22.72 11.40 -8.31
CA LEU A 37 21.78 10.97 -9.34
C LEU A 37 21.76 9.44 -9.50
N SER A 38 22.94 8.80 -9.44
CA SER A 38 23.06 7.33 -9.45
C SER A 38 22.37 6.68 -8.25
N THR A 39 22.51 7.26 -7.05
CA THR A 39 21.86 6.73 -5.83
C THR A 39 20.33 6.85 -5.90
N ILE A 40 19.83 7.96 -6.47
CA ILE A 40 18.39 8.17 -6.66
C ILE A 40 17.83 7.19 -7.70
N ALA A 41 18.57 6.95 -8.79
CA ALA A 41 18.17 5.99 -9.81
C ALA A 41 18.14 4.54 -9.29
N ASP A 42 19.07 4.14 -8.41
CA ASP A 42 19.05 2.82 -7.76
C ASP A 42 17.81 2.64 -6.87
N MET A 43 17.43 3.66 -6.09
CA MET A 43 16.22 3.63 -5.27
C MET A 43 14.94 3.57 -6.12
N ASP A 44 14.87 4.33 -7.22
CA ASP A 44 13.74 4.31 -8.16
C ASP A 44 13.56 2.93 -8.82
N ALA A 45 14.67 2.28 -9.21
CA ALA A 45 14.64 0.93 -9.76
C ALA A 45 14.10 -0.10 -8.74
N LYS A 46 14.47 0.03 -7.46
CA LYS A 46 13.99 -0.84 -6.38
C LYS A 46 12.50 -0.61 -6.09
N ILE A 47 12.04 0.63 -6.07
CA ILE A 47 10.61 0.96 -5.90
C ILE A 47 9.77 0.37 -7.05
N LYS A 48 10.26 0.46 -8.30
CA LYS A 48 9.61 -0.18 -9.45
C LYS A 48 9.56 -1.71 -9.34
N ALA A 49 10.61 -2.33 -8.82
CA ALA A 49 10.61 -3.77 -8.55
C ALA A 49 9.58 -4.16 -7.47
N MET A 50 9.44 -3.34 -6.42
CA MET A 50 8.41 -3.54 -5.38
C MET A 50 6.99 -3.45 -5.94
N ILE A 51 6.71 -2.46 -6.81
CA ILE A 51 5.40 -2.31 -7.46
C ILE A 51 5.07 -3.56 -8.29
N LYS A 52 6.03 -4.06 -9.07
CA LYS A 52 5.85 -5.30 -9.84
C LYS A 52 5.60 -6.54 -9.00
N LEU A 53 6.16 -6.62 -7.80
CA LEU A 53 5.90 -7.74 -6.87
C LEU A 53 4.46 -7.69 -6.31
N ILE A 54 3.82 -6.52 -6.35
CA ILE A 54 2.46 -6.29 -5.85
C ILE A 54 1.43 -6.39 -6.99
N GLU A 55 1.80 -6.08 -8.24
CA GLU A 55 0.94 -6.17 -9.45
C GLU A 55 0.67 -7.60 -9.97
N VAL A 56 1.17 -8.65 -9.31
CA VAL A 56 0.97 -10.05 -9.75
C VAL A 56 -0.51 -10.46 -9.61
N ASP A 57 -1.07 -10.99 -10.69
CA ASP A 57 -2.49 -11.33 -10.89
C ASP A 57 -3.17 -11.90 -9.63
N GLY A 58 -4.28 -11.26 -9.26
CA GLY A 58 -5.10 -11.55 -8.08
C GLY A 58 -5.81 -12.92 -8.06
N ASP A 59 -5.40 -13.88 -8.88
CA ASP A 59 -6.00 -15.23 -8.93
C ASP A 59 -5.09 -16.35 -8.36
N SER A 60 -3.94 -16.00 -7.76
CA SER A 60 -3.12 -16.91 -6.94
C SER A 60 -2.82 -16.30 -5.56
N LEU A 61 -3.87 -15.80 -4.88
CA LEU A 61 -3.75 -14.84 -3.78
C LEU A 61 -3.34 -15.37 -2.41
N GLY A 62 -3.29 -16.68 -2.20
CA GLY A 62 -2.96 -17.24 -0.89
C GLY A 62 -1.47 -17.53 -0.68
N GLU A 63 -0.88 -18.28 -1.61
CA GLU A 63 0.42 -18.93 -1.40
C GLU A 63 1.60 -18.04 -1.77
N MET A 64 1.49 -17.24 -2.85
CA MET A 64 2.58 -16.34 -3.29
C MET A 64 2.75 -15.09 -2.42
N TYR A 65 1.70 -14.62 -1.74
CA TYR A 65 1.79 -13.40 -0.92
C TYR A 65 2.73 -13.60 0.29
N TYR A 66 2.83 -14.83 0.80
CA TYR A 66 3.75 -15.18 1.89
C TYR A 66 5.18 -15.45 1.40
N GLU A 67 5.36 -15.99 0.19
CA GLU A 67 6.69 -16.18 -0.41
C GLU A 67 7.36 -14.86 -0.80
N LYS A 68 6.59 -13.88 -1.31
CA LYS A 68 7.09 -12.59 -1.78
C LYS A 68 7.33 -11.57 -0.66
N ARG A 69 6.76 -11.81 0.53
CA ARG A 69 6.83 -10.95 1.72
C ARG A 69 8.26 -10.63 2.20
N PRO A 70 9.16 -11.60 2.40
CA PRO A 70 10.53 -11.32 2.84
C PRO A 70 11.34 -10.52 1.81
N GLU A 71 11.07 -10.74 0.51
CA GLU A 71 11.74 -10.02 -0.58
C GLU A 71 11.30 -8.54 -0.64
N LEU A 72 10.00 -8.30 -0.47
CA LEU A 72 9.42 -6.96 -0.37
C LEU A 72 9.92 -6.21 0.88
N MET A 73 9.99 -6.88 2.03
CA MET A 73 10.48 -6.29 3.27
C MET A 73 11.97 -5.90 3.18
N ASN A 74 12.79 -6.73 2.53
CA ASN A 74 14.21 -6.43 2.31
C ASN A 74 14.41 -5.22 1.39
N LEU A 75 13.65 -5.11 0.30
CA LEU A 75 13.68 -3.94 -0.59
C LEU A 75 13.25 -2.66 0.16
N LEU A 76 12.20 -2.73 0.98
CA LEU A 76 11.71 -1.62 1.79
C LEU A 76 12.77 -1.16 2.81
N GLU A 77 13.43 -2.09 3.49
CA GLU A 77 14.53 -1.77 4.42
C GLU A 77 15.70 -1.09 3.73
N GLN A 78 16.07 -1.53 2.52
CA GLN A 78 17.18 -0.93 1.78
C GLN A 78 16.87 0.51 1.33
N VAL A 79 15.65 0.78 0.86
CA VAL A 79 15.22 2.14 0.50
C VAL A 79 15.21 3.03 1.74
N TYR A 80 14.69 2.54 2.87
CA TYR A 80 14.66 3.29 4.12
C TYR A 80 16.08 3.61 4.65
N ARG A 81 16.99 2.63 4.65
CA ARG A 81 18.40 2.84 5.03
C ARG A 81 19.10 3.84 4.12
N GLY A 82 18.85 3.78 2.81
CA GLY A 82 19.40 4.72 1.83
C GLY A 82 18.92 6.15 2.07
N HIS A 83 17.61 6.33 2.27
CA HIS A 83 17.03 7.64 2.57
C HIS A 83 17.56 8.22 3.88
N ARG A 84 17.66 7.40 4.93
CA ARG A 84 18.19 7.82 6.23
C ARG A 84 19.66 8.25 6.13
N ALA A 85 20.50 7.49 5.44
CA ALA A 85 21.90 7.85 5.23
C ALA A 85 22.07 9.16 4.43
N LEU A 86 21.16 9.41 3.47
CA LEU A 86 21.15 10.67 2.73
C LEU A 86 20.78 11.84 3.63
N ALA A 87 19.73 11.70 4.44
CA ALA A 87 19.31 12.73 5.40
C ALA A 87 20.42 13.07 6.41
N GLU A 88 21.08 12.06 6.97
CA GLU A 88 22.19 12.24 7.91
C GLU A 88 23.36 13.02 7.26
N ARG A 89 23.67 12.78 5.98
CA ARG A 89 24.71 13.54 5.26
C ARG A 89 24.31 15.01 5.01
N TYR A 90 23.03 15.28 4.75
CA TYR A 90 22.54 16.66 4.61
C TYR A 90 22.63 17.43 5.94
N ASP A 91 22.29 16.79 7.05
CA ASP A 91 22.43 17.38 8.38
C ASP A 91 23.89 17.71 8.69
N HIS A 92 24.81 16.79 8.38
CA HIS A 92 26.25 17.01 8.53
C HIS A 92 26.76 18.18 7.67
N ALA A 93 26.35 18.26 6.40
CA ALA A 93 26.73 19.35 5.52
C ALA A 93 26.21 20.71 6.03
N THR A 94 24.96 20.75 6.49
CA THR A 94 24.35 21.96 7.05
C THR A 94 25.02 22.38 8.35
N ALA A 95 25.38 21.42 9.21
CA ALA A 95 26.14 21.68 10.43
C ALA A 95 27.54 22.24 10.13
N ALA A 96 28.24 21.70 9.13
CA ALA A 96 29.55 22.20 8.70
C ALA A 96 29.48 23.62 8.13
N ILE A 97 28.46 23.96 7.35
CA ILE A 97 28.24 25.32 6.84
C ILE A 97 27.97 26.30 7.99
N ARG A 98 27.09 25.93 8.94
CA ARG A 98 26.82 26.76 10.13
C ARG A 98 28.08 26.94 10.99
N TYR A 99 28.88 25.90 11.13
CA TYR A 99 30.17 25.96 11.83
C TYR A 99 31.15 26.92 11.14
N ALA A 100 31.25 26.87 9.81
CA ALA A 100 32.07 27.79 9.02
C ALA A 100 31.59 29.24 9.16
N HIS A 101 30.28 29.49 9.09
CA HIS A 101 29.71 30.83 9.28
C HIS A 101 29.99 31.38 10.69
N ARG A 102 29.88 30.56 11.73
CA ARG A 102 30.23 30.94 13.11
C ARG A 102 31.72 31.26 13.24
N THR A 103 32.57 30.39 12.71
CA THR A 103 34.03 30.58 12.73
C THR A 103 34.45 31.86 11.99
N MET A 104 33.79 32.16 10.86
CA MET A 104 34.04 33.38 10.09
C MET A 104 33.59 34.65 10.82
N ALA A 105 32.44 34.60 11.49
CA ALA A 105 31.95 35.69 12.32
C ALA A 105 32.86 35.96 13.54
N GLU A 106 33.47 34.92 14.13
CA GLU A 106 34.43 35.03 15.22
C GLU A 106 35.81 35.54 14.74
N ALA A 107 36.26 35.11 13.56
CA ALA A 107 37.54 35.53 12.97
C ALA A 107 37.54 36.98 12.44
N PHE A 108 36.36 37.50 12.06
CA PHE A 108 36.21 38.86 11.53
C PHE A 108 34.98 39.56 12.16
N PRO A 109 35.08 40.03 13.43
CA PRO A 109 33.94 40.56 14.19
C PRO A 109 33.31 41.83 13.59
N ASN A 110 34.03 42.53 12.70
CA ASN A 110 33.69 43.88 12.25
C ASN A 110 33.02 43.92 10.87
N GLN A 111 32.71 42.76 10.25
CA GLN A 111 32.11 42.70 8.91
C GLN A 111 30.64 42.29 8.90
N VAL A 112 29.99 42.15 10.07
CA VAL A 112 28.71 41.42 10.18
C VAL A 112 27.44 42.30 10.09
N LEU A 113 27.55 43.62 9.92
CA LEU A 113 26.36 44.49 9.81
C LEU A 113 26.23 45.20 8.45
N LEU A 114 26.10 44.47 7.34
CA LEU A 114 25.82 45.10 6.03
C LEU A 114 24.97 44.27 5.05
N MET A 115 24.14 43.33 5.52
CA MET A 115 23.15 42.69 4.64
C MET A 115 21.69 43.03 4.93
N PHE A 116 21.37 43.72 6.03
CA PHE A 116 20.01 44.20 6.31
C PHE A 116 20.01 45.47 7.18
N ALA A 117 20.37 46.63 6.63
CA ALA A 117 20.05 47.93 7.22
C ALA A 117 19.99 49.04 6.16
N ASP A 118 18.79 49.60 6.06
CA ASP A 118 18.27 50.82 5.44
C ASP A 118 19.23 52.01 5.21
N ASP A 119 19.00 52.79 4.15
CA ASP A 119 19.35 54.21 4.16
C ASP A 119 18.35 55.05 3.36
N SER A 120 17.39 55.64 4.07
CA SER A 120 16.77 56.90 3.69
C SER A 120 17.07 57.94 4.78
N ARG A 121 17.82 59.00 4.42
CA ARG A 121 17.54 60.42 4.69
C ARG A 121 18.76 61.29 4.46
N VAL A 122 18.63 62.20 3.49
CA VAL A 122 19.50 63.36 3.34
C VAL A 122 18.82 64.54 4.03
N SER A 123 19.48 65.14 5.01
CA SER A 123 19.15 66.48 5.52
C SER A 123 20.43 67.30 5.68
N ASP A 124 20.61 68.23 4.74
CA ASP A 124 20.82 69.66 4.93
C ASP A 124 21.77 70.14 6.06
N VAL A 125 22.92 70.71 5.66
CA VAL A 125 23.64 71.76 6.43
C VAL A 125 24.27 72.76 5.46
N SER A 126 23.72 73.98 5.56
CA SER A 126 24.21 75.33 5.26
C SER A 126 25.71 75.56 5.01
N GLY A 127 25.99 76.37 3.99
CA GLY A 127 27.25 77.09 3.79
C GLY A 127 26.96 78.55 3.44
N THR A 128 27.35 79.44 4.36
CA THR A 128 27.27 80.91 4.40
C THR A 128 28.05 81.63 3.29
N ASP A 129 27.50 82.75 2.79
CA ASP A 129 28.26 83.87 2.22
C ASP A 129 29.31 84.37 3.23
N PRO A 130 30.51 84.79 2.78
CA PRO A 130 30.77 86.23 2.81
C PRO A 130 31.70 86.79 1.72
N GLU A 131 31.35 88.01 1.29
CA GLU A 131 32.17 89.19 0.97
C GLU A 131 33.53 89.05 0.25
N THR A 132 33.56 89.68 -0.92
CA THR A 132 34.72 90.31 -1.57
C THR A 132 35.36 91.38 -0.67
N PRO A 133 36.69 91.50 -0.65
CA PRO A 133 37.28 92.81 -1.00
C PRO A 133 38.45 92.73 -2.00
N GLU A 134 38.44 93.68 -2.93
CA GLU A 134 39.44 93.97 -3.97
C GLU A 134 40.88 94.12 -3.46
N MET A 135 41.85 93.85 -4.35
CA MET A 135 42.97 94.72 -4.80
C MET A 135 43.97 93.89 -5.67
N PRO A 136 44.94 94.48 -6.41
CA PRO A 136 44.84 95.08 -7.74
C PRO A 136 45.69 94.34 -8.81
N ILE A 137 45.34 94.51 -10.09
CA ILE A 137 46.06 94.00 -11.28
C ILE A 137 47.41 94.73 -11.45
N PRO A 138 48.49 94.04 -11.85
CA PRO A 138 49.02 94.32 -13.20
C PRO A 138 49.57 93.09 -13.95
N GLU A 139 49.04 92.90 -15.16
CA GLU A 139 49.69 92.45 -16.41
C GLU A 139 50.80 91.39 -16.33
N GLY A 140 50.38 90.15 -16.61
CA GLY A 140 51.22 88.97 -16.82
C GLY A 140 50.42 87.85 -17.51
N ASP A 141 49.68 88.20 -18.57
CA ASP A 141 48.66 87.42 -19.30
C ASP A 141 49.02 85.98 -19.74
N SER A 142 50.22 85.47 -19.44
CA SER A 142 50.64 84.12 -19.81
C SER A 142 50.35 83.07 -18.75
N GLU A 143 50.55 83.37 -17.45
CA GLU A 143 50.46 82.33 -16.40
C GLU A 143 49.01 81.97 -16.04
N GLU A 144 48.11 82.95 -15.90
CA GLU A 144 46.70 82.70 -15.61
C GLU A 144 45.98 82.00 -16.78
N ILE A 145 46.32 82.35 -18.02
CA ILE A 145 45.82 81.67 -19.23
C ILE A 145 46.36 80.23 -19.31
N LEU A 146 47.57 79.95 -18.84
CA LEU A 146 48.12 78.59 -18.78
C LEU A 146 47.39 77.73 -17.73
N LEU A 147 47.15 78.26 -16.53
CA LEU A 147 46.41 77.56 -15.47
C LEU A 147 44.96 77.25 -15.89
N LEU A 148 44.28 78.19 -16.56
CA LEU A 148 42.93 77.96 -17.09
C LEU A 148 42.90 76.90 -18.19
N LYS A 149 43.91 76.84 -19.06
CA LYS A 149 44.03 75.79 -20.08
C LYS A 149 44.25 74.41 -19.46
N GLU A 150 45.08 74.34 -18.43
CA GLU A 150 45.32 73.11 -17.67
C GLU A 150 44.05 72.63 -16.97
N ALA A 151 43.34 73.51 -16.27
CA ALA A 151 42.07 73.19 -15.62
C ALA A 151 40.98 72.73 -16.61
N VAL A 152 40.91 73.31 -17.81
CA VAL A 152 39.99 72.84 -18.87
C VAL A 152 40.39 71.45 -19.36
N ALA A 153 41.68 71.18 -19.55
CA ALA A 153 42.16 69.86 -19.94
C ALA A 153 41.85 68.80 -18.87
N GLU A 154 42.06 69.12 -17.59
CA GLU A 154 41.70 68.25 -16.47
C GLU A 154 40.18 67.97 -16.44
N LEU A 155 39.35 69.01 -16.56
CA LEU A 155 37.89 68.86 -16.63
C LEU A 155 37.42 68.04 -17.84
N GLU A 156 38.08 68.17 -18.99
CA GLU A 156 37.78 67.34 -20.17
C GLU A 156 38.11 65.86 -19.92
N THR A 157 39.23 65.58 -19.23
CA THR A 157 39.58 64.19 -18.87
C THR A 157 38.63 63.60 -17.83
N GLU A 158 38.22 64.39 -16.83
CA GLU A 158 37.25 63.96 -15.81
C GLU A 158 35.87 63.70 -16.45
N LYS A 159 35.42 64.59 -17.34
CA LYS A 159 34.20 64.40 -18.13
C LYS A 159 34.25 63.15 -18.99
N GLU A 160 35.39 62.87 -19.64
CA GLU A 160 35.54 61.65 -20.45
C GLU A 160 35.57 60.40 -19.58
N ALA A 161 36.24 60.44 -18.42
CA ALA A 161 36.19 59.37 -17.43
C ALA A 161 34.76 59.10 -16.95
N GLY A 162 33.99 60.14 -16.66
CA GLY A 162 32.57 60.04 -16.30
C GLY A 162 31.71 59.44 -17.44
N ARG A 163 31.95 59.82 -18.69
CA ARG A 163 31.25 59.24 -19.86
C ARG A 163 31.54 57.75 -20.02
N VAL A 164 32.78 57.32 -19.79
CA VAL A 164 33.16 55.90 -19.85
C VAL A 164 32.49 55.11 -18.72
N GLN A 165 32.46 55.63 -17.49
CA GLN A 165 31.77 54.98 -16.37
C GLN A 165 30.26 54.87 -16.61
N TYR A 166 29.61 55.93 -17.12
CA TYR A 166 28.20 55.90 -17.46
C TYR A 166 27.90 54.84 -18.52
N ARG A 167 28.73 54.74 -19.57
CA ARG A 167 28.61 53.71 -20.60
C ARG A 167 28.72 52.30 -20.01
N GLN A 168 29.69 52.07 -19.14
CA GLN A 168 29.85 50.79 -18.44
C GLN A 168 28.62 50.45 -17.57
N SER A 169 28.01 51.43 -16.92
CA SER A 169 26.79 51.21 -16.14
C SER A 169 25.59 50.85 -17.02
N LEU A 170 25.48 51.47 -18.20
CA LEU A 170 24.43 51.16 -19.17
C LEU A 170 24.57 49.75 -19.73
N ASP A 171 25.80 49.32 -20.05
CA ASP A 171 26.07 47.97 -20.54
C ASP A 171 25.72 46.91 -19.49
N LYS A 172 26.06 47.16 -18.21
CA LYS A 172 25.67 46.29 -17.09
C LYS A 172 24.15 46.23 -16.92
N LEU A 173 23.47 47.36 -17.04
CA LEU A 173 22.02 47.43 -16.93
C LEU A 173 21.35 46.61 -18.06
N SER A 174 21.85 46.73 -19.30
CA SER A 174 21.38 45.92 -20.43
C SER A 174 21.60 44.41 -20.21
N GLN A 175 22.76 44.01 -19.65
CA GLN A 175 23.02 42.61 -19.30
C GLN A 175 22.04 42.09 -18.25
N LEU A 176 21.80 42.87 -17.19
CA LEU A 176 20.84 42.51 -16.14
C LEU A 176 19.40 42.43 -16.67
N GLU A 177 18.98 43.35 -17.54
CA GLU A 177 17.66 43.28 -18.18
C GLU A 177 17.48 42.03 -19.05
N ALA A 178 18.53 41.62 -19.77
CA ALA A 178 18.52 40.39 -20.55
C ALA A 178 18.45 39.15 -19.64
N GLU A 179 19.19 39.12 -18.54
CA GLU A 179 19.13 38.04 -17.55
C GLU A 179 17.77 37.97 -16.85
N ILE A 180 17.18 39.10 -16.48
CA ILE A 180 15.83 39.17 -15.91
C ILE A 180 14.81 38.64 -16.93
N SER A 181 14.92 39.02 -18.19
CA SER A 181 14.03 38.55 -19.25
C SER A 181 14.13 37.03 -19.45
N LYS A 182 15.35 36.49 -19.46
CA LYS A 182 15.59 35.04 -19.56
C LYS A 182 15.05 34.28 -18.36
N THR A 183 15.37 34.72 -17.14
CA THR A 183 14.90 34.05 -15.92
C THR A 183 13.38 34.11 -15.78
N ARG A 184 12.75 35.20 -16.21
CA ARG A 184 11.28 35.31 -16.27
C ARG A 184 10.67 34.31 -17.24
N GLU A 185 11.28 34.12 -18.41
CA GLU A 185 10.81 33.13 -19.39
C GLU A 185 11.00 31.70 -18.87
N ASP A 186 12.16 31.39 -18.29
CA ASP A 186 12.43 30.09 -17.67
C ASP A 186 11.41 29.79 -16.55
N PHE A 187 11.10 30.79 -15.71
CA PHE A 187 10.06 30.66 -14.68
C PHE A 187 8.68 30.40 -15.28
N ARG A 188 8.32 31.09 -16.37
CA ARG A 188 7.04 30.87 -17.06
C ARG A 188 6.91 29.41 -17.53
N VAL A 189 7.94 28.88 -18.20
CA VAL A 189 7.95 27.49 -18.67
C VAL A 189 7.85 26.49 -17.51
N VAL A 190 8.58 26.73 -16.42
CA VAL A 190 8.50 25.88 -15.23
C VAL A 190 7.12 25.94 -14.58
N SER A 191 6.50 27.12 -14.52
CA SER A 191 5.14 27.31 -14.01
C SER A 191 4.10 26.58 -14.86
N ASP A 192 4.20 26.65 -16.19
CA ASP A 192 3.31 25.94 -17.11
C ASP A 192 3.48 24.42 -17.00
N ARG A 193 4.72 23.95 -16.81
CA ARG A 193 4.99 22.54 -16.56
C ARG A 193 4.45 22.08 -15.20
N ALA A 194 4.55 22.92 -14.18
CA ALA A 194 4.03 22.63 -12.85
C ALA A 194 2.49 22.53 -12.88
N SER A 195 1.81 23.47 -13.55
CA SER A 195 0.34 23.43 -13.67
C SER A 195 -0.15 22.22 -14.47
N LYS A 196 0.57 21.83 -15.52
CA LYS A 196 0.25 20.59 -16.25
C LYS A 196 0.40 19.36 -15.37
N ALA A 197 1.51 19.25 -14.63
CA ALA A 197 1.75 18.13 -13.71
C ALA A 197 0.71 18.09 -12.57
N GLU A 198 0.27 19.25 -12.07
CA GLU A 198 -0.79 19.36 -11.07
C GLU A 198 -2.13 18.85 -11.62
N ASN A 199 -2.50 19.24 -12.85
CA ASN A 199 -3.72 18.73 -13.49
C ASN A 199 -3.66 17.20 -13.69
N GLU A 200 -2.52 16.66 -14.15
CA GLU A 200 -2.33 15.21 -14.28
C GLU A 200 -2.46 14.49 -12.92
N ALA A 201 -1.90 15.07 -11.85
CA ALA A 201 -2.02 14.53 -10.50
C ALA A 201 -3.47 14.54 -9.99
N VAL A 202 -4.23 15.60 -10.27
CA VAL A 202 -5.66 15.67 -9.93
C VAL A 202 -6.44 14.59 -10.67
N VAL A 203 -6.24 14.42 -11.97
CA VAL A 203 -6.91 13.37 -12.76
C VAL A 203 -6.56 11.97 -12.23
N LEU A 204 -5.30 11.71 -11.92
CA LEU A 204 -4.89 10.43 -11.32
C LEU A 204 -5.56 10.18 -9.96
N ASN A 205 -5.68 11.22 -9.13
CA ASN A 205 -6.37 11.12 -7.84
C ASN A 205 -7.87 10.85 -8.01
N GLU A 206 -8.54 11.48 -8.98
CA GLU A 206 -9.94 11.17 -9.33
C GLU A 206 -10.10 9.73 -9.82
N MET A 207 -9.17 9.22 -10.63
CA MET A 207 -9.18 7.82 -11.06
C MET A 207 -8.97 6.85 -9.88
N LEU A 208 -8.06 7.16 -8.96
CA LEU A 208 -7.82 6.35 -7.75
C LEU A 208 -9.07 6.28 -6.87
N THR A 209 -9.69 7.43 -6.58
CA THR A 209 -10.92 7.47 -5.78
C THR A 209 -12.08 6.72 -6.43
N ARG A 210 -12.20 6.75 -7.77
CA ARG A 210 -13.18 5.93 -8.50
C ARG A 210 -12.89 4.44 -8.35
N LEU A 211 -11.65 4.02 -8.53
CA LEU A 211 -11.24 2.61 -8.42
C LEU A 211 -11.45 2.09 -6.98
N GLU A 212 -11.16 2.90 -5.97
CA GLU A 212 -11.43 2.58 -4.57
C GLU A 212 -12.94 2.38 -4.33
N ALA A 213 -13.79 3.25 -4.88
CA ALA A 213 -15.24 3.11 -4.78
C ALA A 213 -15.76 1.84 -5.50
N GLU A 214 -15.24 1.51 -6.68
CA GLU A 214 -15.60 0.29 -7.40
C GLU A 214 -15.18 -0.97 -6.63
N LYS A 215 -13.96 -0.98 -6.07
CA LYS A 215 -13.48 -2.07 -5.21
C LYS A 215 -14.37 -2.26 -3.97
N GLU A 216 -14.76 -1.17 -3.31
CA GLU A 216 -15.62 -1.23 -2.13
C GLU A 216 -17.03 -1.74 -2.49
N SER A 217 -17.58 -1.30 -3.63
CA SER A 217 -18.85 -1.82 -4.16
C SER A 217 -18.78 -3.33 -4.42
N MET A 218 -17.74 -3.81 -5.10
CA MET A 218 -17.56 -5.25 -5.35
C MET A 218 -17.42 -6.04 -4.06
N LEU A 219 -16.69 -5.51 -3.08
CA LEU A 219 -16.52 -6.14 -1.76
C LEU A 219 -17.86 -6.29 -1.04
N GLN A 220 -18.71 -5.27 -1.08
CA GLN A 220 -20.07 -5.33 -0.52
C GLN A 220 -20.92 -6.40 -1.21
N ASP A 221 -20.86 -6.52 -2.54
CA ASP A 221 -21.56 -7.57 -3.28
C ASP A 221 -21.10 -8.97 -2.88
N TYR A 222 -19.77 -9.18 -2.73
CA TYR A 222 -19.23 -10.45 -2.25
C TYR A 222 -19.68 -10.77 -0.83
N GLN A 223 -19.67 -9.79 0.08
CA GLN A 223 -20.16 -9.97 1.44
C GLN A 223 -21.64 -10.37 1.45
N HIS A 224 -22.48 -9.71 0.65
CA HIS A 224 -23.90 -10.04 0.52
C HIS A 224 -24.10 -11.47 -0.01
N ARG A 225 -23.33 -11.87 -1.02
CA ARG A 225 -23.37 -13.23 -1.58
C ARG A 225 -22.95 -14.28 -0.56
N ILE A 226 -21.90 -14.02 0.23
CA ILE A 226 -21.47 -14.91 1.31
C ILE A 226 -22.57 -15.06 2.36
N ALA A 227 -23.18 -13.95 2.81
CA ALA A 227 -24.27 -13.97 3.79
C ALA A 227 -25.47 -14.78 3.28
N ASN A 228 -25.84 -14.62 2.01
CA ASN A 228 -26.91 -15.40 1.37
C ASN A 228 -26.59 -16.89 1.34
N LEU A 229 -25.35 -17.26 0.96
CA LEU A 229 -24.93 -18.66 0.94
C LEU A 229 -24.93 -19.27 2.35
N GLN A 230 -24.49 -18.52 3.37
CA GLN A 230 -24.56 -18.96 4.76
C GLN A 230 -25.99 -19.22 5.23
N ALA A 231 -26.94 -18.35 4.86
CA ALA A 231 -28.36 -18.54 5.18
C ALA A 231 -28.93 -19.80 4.50
N VAL A 232 -28.61 -20.04 3.23
CA VAL A 232 -29.02 -21.25 2.50
C VAL A 232 -28.42 -22.51 3.14
N ILE A 233 -27.14 -22.47 3.54
CA ILE A 233 -26.51 -23.59 4.23
C ILE A 233 -27.19 -23.86 5.57
N ALA A 234 -27.48 -22.83 6.36
CA ALA A 234 -28.17 -22.98 7.65
C ALA A 234 -29.55 -23.62 7.49
N THR A 235 -30.35 -23.16 6.53
CA THR A 235 -31.68 -23.76 6.25
C THR A 235 -31.58 -25.19 5.74
N ALA A 236 -30.60 -25.50 4.88
CA ALA A 236 -30.36 -26.86 4.41
C ALA A 236 -29.94 -27.80 5.56
N GLN A 237 -29.09 -27.32 6.48
CA GLN A 237 -28.68 -28.07 7.67
C GLN A 237 -29.87 -28.35 8.60
N GLU A 238 -30.72 -27.36 8.87
CA GLU A 238 -31.93 -27.54 9.67
C GLU A 238 -32.87 -28.59 9.04
N ASN A 239 -33.07 -28.52 7.73
CA ASN A 239 -33.90 -29.50 7.02
C ASN A 239 -33.30 -30.92 7.06
N ALA A 240 -31.99 -31.04 6.90
CA ALA A 240 -31.29 -32.33 7.01
C ALA A 240 -31.43 -32.93 8.42
N GLN A 241 -31.33 -32.10 9.47
CA GLN A 241 -31.55 -32.53 10.86
C GLN A 241 -32.98 -33.04 11.07
N LYS A 242 -33.99 -32.28 10.64
CA LYS A 242 -35.40 -32.70 10.74
C LYS A 242 -35.69 -34.01 10.01
N LEU A 243 -35.11 -34.19 8.82
CA LEU A 243 -35.24 -35.44 8.07
C LEU A 243 -34.58 -36.62 8.80
N ASN A 244 -33.42 -36.40 9.40
CA ASN A 244 -32.71 -37.41 10.18
C ASN A 244 -33.50 -37.82 11.44
N GLU A 245 -34.06 -36.87 12.18
CA GLU A 245 -34.94 -37.15 13.32
C GLU A 245 -36.16 -37.98 12.90
N ARG A 246 -36.79 -37.61 11.78
CA ARG A 246 -37.93 -38.35 11.24
C ARG A 246 -37.54 -39.76 10.79
N ALA A 247 -36.37 -39.93 10.18
CA ALA A 247 -35.86 -41.23 9.77
C ALA A 247 -35.62 -42.13 10.99
N ASN A 248 -35.01 -41.60 12.05
CA ASN A 248 -34.78 -42.34 13.29
C ASN A 248 -36.10 -42.77 13.96
N SER A 249 -37.10 -41.89 14.03
CA SER A 249 -38.42 -42.25 14.57
C SER A 249 -39.10 -43.33 13.73
N ALA A 250 -39.04 -43.23 12.40
CA ALA A 250 -39.60 -44.25 11.52
C ALA A 250 -38.86 -45.59 11.65
N GLU A 251 -37.55 -45.56 11.88
CA GLU A 251 -36.74 -46.76 12.12
C GLU A 251 -37.13 -47.44 13.44
N THR A 252 -37.31 -46.67 14.53
CA THR A 252 -37.76 -47.24 15.80
C THR A 252 -39.16 -47.85 15.70
N ASP A 253 -40.08 -47.20 14.97
CA ASP A 253 -41.42 -47.71 14.74
C ASP A 253 -41.38 -49.01 13.92
N ALA A 254 -40.56 -49.05 12.85
CA ALA A 254 -40.39 -50.24 12.02
C ALA A 254 -39.77 -51.41 12.80
N GLN A 255 -38.80 -51.14 13.68
CA GLN A 255 -38.22 -52.15 14.57
C GLN A 255 -39.26 -52.70 15.55
N SER A 256 -40.11 -51.84 16.12
CA SER A 256 -41.21 -52.25 17.01
C SER A 256 -42.21 -53.15 16.29
N LEU A 257 -42.68 -52.73 15.10
CA LEU A 257 -43.62 -53.53 14.30
C LEU A 257 -43.02 -54.88 13.88
N ARG A 258 -41.71 -54.91 13.57
CA ARG A 258 -41.02 -56.16 13.24
C ARG A 258 -41.00 -57.11 14.44
N ALA A 259 -40.74 -56.60 15.65
CA ALA A 259 -40.79 -57.40 16.86
C ALA A 259 -42.19 -57.96 17.15
N GLU A 260 -43.25 -57.16 16.90
CA GLU A 260 -44.64 -57.63 17.00
C GLU A 260 -44.98 -58.71 15.97
N LEU A 261 -44.52 -58.58 14.72
CA LEU A 261 -44.68 -59.59 13.69
C LEU A 261 -43.98 -60.91 14.04
N ASP A 262 -42.75 -60.84 14.56
CA ASP A 262 -42.00 -62.03 15.01
C ASP A 262 -42.74 -62.72 16.17
N LYS A 263 -43.29 -61.95 17.12
CA LYS A 263 -44.12 -62.49 18.21
C LYS A 263 -45.39 -63.17 17.69
N LEU A 264 -46.13 -62.52 16.78
CA LEU A 264 -47.34 -63.08 16.17
C LEU A 264 -47.05 -64.35 15.36
N ALA A 265 -45.89 -64.43 14.70
CA ALA A 265 -45.48 -65.64 13.98
C ALA A 265 -45.31 -66.83 14.93
N VAL A 266 -44.64 -66.62 16.06
CA VAL A 266 -44.48 -67.64 17.12
C VAL A 266 -45.84 -68.06 17.69
N GLU A 267 -46.73 -67.12 17.97
CA GLU A 267 -48.09 -67.41 18.45
C GLU A 267 -48.92 -68.20 17.42
N LYS A 268 -48.83 -67.85 16.13
CA LYS A 268 -49.50 -68.56 15.04
C LYS A 268 -49.00 -70.00 14.91
N ASP A 269 -47.69 -70.20 14.97
CA ASP A 269 -47.09 -71.53 14.88
C ASP A 269 -47.44 -72.38 16.12
N ALA A 270 -47.47 -71.78 17.31
CA ALA A 270 -47.94 -72.44 18.52
C ALA A 270 -49.43 -72.85 18.42
N ALA A 271 -50.30 -71.97 17.95
CA ALA A 271 -51.72 -72.26 17.73
C ALA A 271 -51.94 -73.32 16.63
N PHE A 272 -51.10 -73.34 15.60
CA PHE A 272 -51.12 -74.38 14.56
C PHE A 272 -50.76 -75.75 15.13
N ASN A 273 -49.70 -75.84 15.93
CA ASN A 273 -49.30 -77.09 16.59
C ASN A 273 -50.38 -77.62 17.53
N GLN A 274 -51.00 -76.73 18.33
CA GLN A 274 -52.13 -77.11 19.19
C GLN A 274 -53.31 -77.68 18.38
N ASN A 275 -53.65 -77.07 17.24
CA ASN A 275 -54.71 -77.60 16.36
C ASN A 275 -54.37 -78.97 15.78
N MET A 276 -53.10 -79.20 15.41
CA MET A 276 -52.65 -80.52 14.94
C MET A 276 -52.78 -81.59 16.02
N GLU A 277 -52.38 -81.28 17.27
CA GLU A 277 -52.56 -82.19 18.41
C GLU A 277 -54.05 -82.51 18.66
N LEU A 278 -54.93 -81.51 18.59
CA LEU A 278 -56.38 -81.71 18.74
C LEU A 278 -56.96 -82.59 17.63
N LEU A 279 -56.53 -82.41 16.38
CA LEU A 279 -56.93 -83.26 15.25
C LEU A 279 -56.49 -84.72 15.44
N GLU A 280 -55.28 -84.94 15.94
CA GLU A 280 -54.79 -86.29 16.25
C GLU A 280 -55.61 -86.94 17.36
N ILE A 281 -55.96 -86.20 18.41
CA ILE A 281 -56.85 -86.68 19.49
C ILE A 281 -58.22 -87.06 18.93
N ILE A 282 -58.84 -86.21 18.09
CA ILE A 282 -60.13 -86.48 17.47
C ILE A 282 -60.07 -87.75 16.63
N SER A 283 -59.05 -87.90 15.77
CA SER A 283 -58.88 -89.11 14.95
C SER A 283 -58.74 -90.37 15.81
N ASN A 284 -57.97 -90.29 16.89
CA ASN A 284 -57.83 -91.39 17.85
C ASN A 284 -59.16 -91.75 18.54
N LEU A 285 -60.00 -90.76 18.87
CA LEU A 285 -61.33 -90.98 19.44
C LEU A 285 -62.31 -91.58 18.44
N GLU A 286 -62.32 -91.09 17.20
CA GLU A 286 -63.14 -91.64 16.11
C GLU A 286 -62.81 -93.11 15.83
N ASN A 287 -61.51 -93.44 15.74
CA ASN A 287 -61.06 -94.83 15.56
C ASN A 287 -61.54 -95.73 16.71
N LYS A 288 -61.48 -95.24 17.97
CA LYS A 288 -62.00 -95.98 19.13
C LYS A 288 -63.51 -96.20 19.03
N LEU A 289 -64.28 -95.17 18.65
CA LEU A 289 -65.72 -95.27 18.47
C LEU A 289 -66.09 -96.29 17.39
N GLN A 290 -65.42 -96.26 16.23
CA GLN A 290 -65.63 -97.24 15.17
C GLN A 290 -65.32 -98.67 15.63
N LEU A 291 -64.26 -98.87 16.42
CA LEU A 291 -63.89 -100.18 16.93
C LEU A 291 -64.88 -100.71 17.97
N THR A 292 -65.44 -99.83 18.82
CA THR A 292 -66.53 -100.20 19.74
C THR A 292 -67.83 -100.52 19.02
N ASP A 293 -68.18 -99.75 17.99
CA ASP A 293 -69.37 -100.00 17.18
C ASP A 293 -69.25 -101.34 16.45
N ALA A 294 -68.09 -101.62 15.82
CA ALA A 294 -67.82 -102.90 15.17
C ALA A 294 -67.90 -104.08 16.15
N ARG A 295 -67.38 -103.94 17.39
CA ARG A 295 -67.54 -104.94 18.44
C ARG A 295 -69.00 -105.11 18.88
N GLY A 296 -69.75 -104.01 19.00
CA GLY A 296 -71.17 -104.04 19.34
C GLY A 296 -72.01 -104.75 18.28
N PHE A 297 -71.73 -104.53 17.00
CA PHE A 297 -72.34 -105.27 15.90
C PHE A 297 -71.95 -106.76 15.91
N LYS A 298 -70.67 -107.08 16.14
CA LYS A 298 -70.21 -108.47 16.25
C LYS A 298 -70.84 -109.21 17.42
N GLY A 299 -70.90 -108.59 18.60
CA GLY A 299 -71.52 -109.22 19.79
C GLY A 299 -73.03 -109.39 19.64
N ARG A 300 -73.72 -108.50 18.91
CA ARG A 300 -75.13 -108.70 18.56
C ARG A 300 -75.31 -109.84 17.55
N ALA A 301 -74.47 -109.92 16.53
CA ALA A 301 -74.49 -111.01 15.55
C ALA A 301 -74.20 -112.37 16.20
N GLU A 302 -73.19 -112.46 17.08
CA GLU A 302 -72.87 -113.69 17.82
C GLU A 302 -74.01 -114.10 18.76
N LYS A 303 -74.69 -113.12 19.39
CA LYS A 303 -75.85 -113.39 20.23
C LYS A 303 -77.04 -113.88 19.40
N GLU A 304 -77.34 -113.23 18.28
CA GLU A 304 -78.36 -113.67 17.34
C GLU A 304 -78.05 -115.05 16.76
N GLU A 305 -76.80 -115.36 16.41
CA GLU A 305 -76.37 -116.71 16.01
C GLU A 305 -76.59 -117.73 17.13
N SER A 306 -76.20 -117.42 18.37
CA SER A 306 -76.41 -118.33 19.51
C SER A 306 -77.90 -118.55 19.81
N GLU A 307 -78.74 -117.52 19.65
CA GLU A 307 -80.20 -117.64 19.81
C GLU A 307 -80.81 -118.47 18.67
N VAL A 308 -80.37 -118.29 17.43
CA VAL A 308 -80.77 -119.13 16.28
C VAL A 308 -80.33 -120.59 16.47
N GLU A 309 -79.12 -120.81 16.99
CA GLU A 309 -78.58 -122.15 17.25
C GLU A 309 -79.33 -122.87 18.39
N ILE A 310 -79.69 -122.15 19.46
CA ILE A 310 -80.57 -122.67 20.53
C ILE A 310 -81.97 -123.01 19.98
N LEU A 311 -82.56 -122.15 19.14
CA LEU A 311 -83.85 -122.42 18.51
C LEU A 311 -83.79 -123.62 17.55
N SER A 312 -82.69 -123.77 16.81
CA SER A 312 -82.43 -124.94 15.95
C SER A 312 -82.35 -126.25 16.74
N GLN A 313 -81.71 -126.26 17.91
CA GLN A 313 -81.61 -127.44 18.77
C GLN A 313 -82.93 -127.79 19.47
N THR A 314 -83.82 -126.81 19.67
CA THR A 314 -85.13 -127.00 20.32
C THR A 314 -86.20 -127.53 19.35
N ILE A 315 -85.98 -127.41 18.04
CA ILE A 315 -86.90 -127.85 16.97
C ILE A 315 -86.56 -129.28 16.47
N SER A 316 -85.45 -129.88 16.91
CA SER A 316 -85.06 -131.27 16.60
C SER A 316 -85.39 -132.26 17.71
#